data_AF-A0A0Q9NR35-F1
#
_entry.id   AF-A0A0Q9NR35-F1
#
_cell.length_a   1.000
_cell.length_b   1.000
_cell.length_c   1.000
_cell.angle_alpha   90.00
_cell.angle_beta   90.00
_cell.angle_gamma   90.00
#
_symmetry.space_group_name_H-M   'P 1'
#
loop_
_entity.id
_entity.type
_entity.pdbx_description
1 polymer ?
#
loop_
_entity_poly.entity_id
_entity_poly.type
_entity_poly.pdbx_seq_one_letter_code
_entity_poly.pdbx_strand_id
1 'polypeptide(L)'
;MGLRPEHLTVSADVGGRRLAGTVRRIEDLGADTLIGVQPDPALGPKMWELNQDDLIWIRQTGQARLMAGDPCTIALEARMASYFDSEAGANLASSDQVSAAGLLAPNCSTPTATGIPSSGSMLRSRDSWRNP
;
A
#
# COMPACT_ATOMS: atom_id res chain seq x y z
N MET A 1 12.08 1.18 13.76
CA MET A 1 10.84 0.58 13.19
C MET A 1 10.19 1.62 12.32
N GLY A 2 9.73 1.24 11.12
CA GLY A 2 8.99 2.12 10.21
C GLY A 2 7.62 1.53 9.87
N LEU A 3 6.60 2.39 9.85
CA LEU A 3 5.26 2.09 9.36
C LEU A 3 4.85 3.19 8.40
N ARG A 4 4.20 2.82 7.31
CA ARG A 4 3.68 3.80 6.35
C ARG A 4 2.39 4.44 6.90
N PRO A 5 2.10 5.72 6.58
CA PRO A 5 0.89 6.41 7.04
C PRO A 5 -0.42 5.68 6.76
N GLU A 6 -0.50 4.96 5.64
CA GLU A 6 -1.67 4.16 5.22
C GLU A 6 -1.86 2.86 6.02
N HIS A 7 -0.91 2.47 6.87
CA HIS A 7 -1.00 1.29 7.76
C HIS A 7 -1.29 1.66 9.20
N LEU A 8 -1.67 2.92 9.42
CA LEU A 8 -2.08 3.47 10.70
C LEU A 8 -3.56 3.84 10.62
N THR A 9 -4.25 3.73 11.75
CA THR A 9 -5.64 4.16 11.87
C THR A 9 -5.77 5.04 13.10
N VAL A 10 -6.47 6.16 12.97
CA VAL A 10 -6.78 7.05 14.10
C VAL A 10 -8.25 6.97 14.44
N SER A 11 -8.57 6.98 15.73
CA SER A 11 -9.95 7.07 16.23
C SER A 11 -10.02 8.05 17.39
N ALA A 12 -11.19 8.69 17.56
CA ALA A 12 -11.53 9.45 18.75
C ALA A 12 -11.73 8.54 19.98
N ASP A 13 -11.90 7.23 19.77
CA ASP A 13 -12.13 6.28 20.86
C ASP A 13 -10.86 6.10 21.70
N VAL A 14 -10.94 6.47 22.97
CA VAL A 14 -9.87 6.26 23.95
C VAL A 14 -10.06 4.89 24.62
N GLY A 15 -9.48 3.84 24.03
CA GLY A 15 -9.54 2.50 24.62
C GLY A 15 -8.70 1.45 23.89
N GLY A 16 -8.24 0.43 24.64
CA GLY A 16 -7.48 -0.72 24.14
C GLY A 16 -5.95 -0.53 24.10
N ARG A 17 -5.22 -1.54 23.59
CA ARG A 17 -3.76 -1.48 23.35
C ARG A 17 -3.48 -0.61 22.11
N ARG A 18 -3.70 0.70 22.22
CA ARG A 18 -3.46 1.70 21.17
C ARG A 18 -2.56 2.80 21.70
N LEU A 19 -1.92 3.51 20.78
CA LEU A 19 -1.03 4.62 21.10
C LEU A 19 -1.86 5.88 21.30
N ALA A 20 -1.87 6.43 22.52
CA ALA A 20 -2.58 7.68 22.81
C ALA A 20 -1.84 8.88 22.20
N GLY A 21 -2.61 9.87 21.74
CA GLY A 21 -2.06 11.11 21.19
C GLY A 21 -3.10 12.22 21.07
N THR A 22 -2.64 13.38 20.62
CA THR A 22 -3.48 14.56 20.35
C THR A 22 -3.32 14.96 18.89
N VAL A 23 -4.43 15.19 18.19
CA VAL A 23 -4.39 15.68 16.81
C VAL A 23 -3.81 17.09 16.80
N ARG A 24 -2.80 17.33 15.96
CA ARG A 24 -2.16 18.64 15.80
C ARG A 24 -2.45 19.28 14.46
N ARG A 25 -2.62 18.47 13.42
CA ARG A 25 -2.79 18.94 12.05
C ARG A 25 -3.70 18.02 11.27
N ILE A 26 -4.51 18.63 10.40
CA ILE A 26 -5.40 17.93 9.47
C ILE A 26 -5.25 18.61 8.12
N GLU A 27 -5.02 17.82 7.08
CA GLU A 27 -4.90 18.27 5.71
C GLU A 27 -5.86 17.47 4.82
N ASP A 28 -6.83 18.15 4.22
CA ASP A 28 -7.76 17.53 3.27
C ASP A 28 -7.17 17.59 1.86
N LEU A 29 -6.94 16.41 1.27
CA LEU A 29 -6.38 16.22 -0.07
C LEU A 29 -7.44 15.80 -1.10
N GLY A 30 -8.72 16.10 -0.79
CA GLY A 30 -9.88 15.71 -1.60
C GLY A 30 -10.35 14.30 -1.29
N ALA A 31 -9.70 13.28 -1.86
CA ALA A 31 -10.08 11.88 -1.65
C ALA A 31 -9.56 11.29 -0.33
N ASP A 32 -8.50 11.89 0.20
CA ASP A 32 -7.84 11.47 1.44
C ASP A 32 -7.69 12.65 2.38
N THR A 33 -7.52 12.34 3.66
CA THR A 33 -7.13 13.29 4.70
C THR A 33 -5.84 12.79 5.34
N LEU A 34 -4.84 13.67 5.48
CA LEU A 34 -3.65 13.44 6.28
C LEU A 34 -3.85 14.04 7.67
N ILE A 35 -3.57 13.23 8.69
CA ILE A 35 -3.78 13.58 10.10
C ILE A 35 -2.44 13.47 10.80
N GLY A 36 -1.95 14.58 11.32
CA GLY A 36 -0.73 14.67 12.10
C GLY A 36 -1.07 14.59 13.58
N VAL A 37 -0.62 13.52 14.24
CA VAL A 37 -0.88 13.26 15.67
C VAL A 37 0.40 13.37 16.45
N GLN A 38 0.37 14.16 17.53
CA GLN A 38 1.44 14.20 18.53
C GLN A 38 1.20 13.09 19.55
N PRO A 39 2.14 12.14 19.72
CA PRO A 39 2.02 11.10 20.74
C PRO A 39 2.00 11.68 22.15
N ASP A 40 1.39 10.96 23.09
CA ASP A 40 1.40 11.35 24.50
C ASP A 40 2.85 11.41 25.05
N PRO A 41 3.32 12.57 25.55
CA PRO A 41 4.67 12.71 26.10
C PRO A 41 4.94 11.81 27.30
N ALA A 42 3.90 11.37 28.03
CA ALA A 42 4.03 10.45 29.17
C ALA A 42 4.56 9.06 28.77
N LEU A 43 4.51 8.71 27.49
CA LEU A 43 5.07 7.47 26.96
C LEU A 43 6.61 7.46 27.01
N GLY A 44 7.23 8.60 27.36
CA GLY A 44 8.67 8.73 27.55
C GLY A 44 9.51 8.16 26.41
N PRO A 45 9.15 8.35 25.13
CA PRO A 45 9.96 7.83 24.05
C PRO A 45 11.32 8.53 24.14
N LYS A 46 12.39 7.77 24.37
CA LYS A 46 13.74 8.20 24.01
C LYS A 46 13.70 8.42 22.51
N MET A 47 13.43 9.67 22.12
CA MET A 47 13.39 10.20 20.76
C MET A 47 13.17 9.11 19.72
N TRP A 48 11.89 8.80 19.47
CA TRP A 48 11.55 8.55 18.08
C TRP A 48 12.10 9.76 17.34
N GLU A 49 13.05 9.57 16.42
CA GLU A 49 13.35 10.54 15.37
C GLU A 49 12.09 10.64 14.49
N LEU A 50 11.01 11.15 15.08
CA LEU A 50 9.89 11.69 14.35
C LEU A 50 10.47 12.79 13.47
N ASN A 51 9.85 13.02 12.31
CA ASN A 51 10.22 14.12 11.44
C ASN A 51 10.30 15.44 12.22
N GLN A 52 10.91 16.49 11.66
CA GLN A 52 11.14 17.80 12.28
C GLN A 52 9.95 18.41 13.08
N ASP A 53 8.72 17.95 12.81
CA ASP A 53 7.48 18.39 13.45
C ASP A 53 7.02 17.52 14.65
N ASP A 54 7.71 16.44 14.99
CA ASP A 54 7.34 15.47 16.04
C ASP A 54 5.94 14.83 15.88
N LEU A 55 5.47 14.73 14.63
CA LEU A 55 4.13 14.18 14.31
C LEU A 55 4.21 12.77 13.72
N ILE A 56 3.30 11.91 14.16
CA ILE A 56 2.94 10.68 13.46
C ILE A 56 1.89 11.05 12.41
N TRP A 57 2.24 10.85 11.15
CA TRP A 57 1.34 11.10 10.01
C TRP A 57 0.54 9.86 9.67
N ILE A 58 -0.77 10.04 9.55
CA ILE A 58 -1.74 8.99 9.28
C ILE A 58 -2.55 9.41 8.05
N ARG A 59 -2.70 8.51 7.08
CA ARG A 59 -3.52 8.75 5.90
C ARG A 59 -4.83 7.98 6.03
N GLN A 60 -5.95 8.68 5.92
CA GLN A 60 -7.28 8.09 5.91
C GLN A 60 -8.01 8.47 4.63
N THR A 61 -8.78 7.54 4.07
CA THR A 61 -9.66 7.83 2.93
C THR A 61 -10.92 8.56 3.39
N GLY A 62 -11.32 9.59 2.64
CA GLY A 62 -12.44 10.46 2.96
C GLY A 62 -12.15 11.42 4.11
N GLN A 63 -13.17 12.18 4.51
CA GLN A 63 -13.02 13.22 5.53
C GLN A 63 -12.90 12.64 6.95
N ALA A 64 -11.92 13.14 7.68
CA ALA A 64 -11.77 12.85 9.10
C ALA A 64 -12.84 13.56 9.94
N ARG A 65 -13.39 12.87 10.94
CA ARG A 65 -14.29 13.46 11.97
C ARG A 65 -13.51 13.90 13.21
N LEU A 66 -12.25 14.26 13.03
CA LEU A 66 -11.35 14.74 14.07
C LEU A 66 -11.00 16.19 13.77
N MET A 67 -10.64 16.96 14.78
CA MET A 67 -10.18 18.34 14.69
C MET A 67 -8.85 18.50 15.42
N ALA A 68 -8.09 19.54 15.07
CA ALA A 68 -6.86 19.87 15.82
C ALA A 68 -7.20 20.17 17.28
N GLY A 69 -6.46 19.55 18.20
CA GLY A 69 -6.71 19.57 19.64
C GLY A 69 -7.46 18.36 20.17
N ASP A 70 -8.07 17.54 19.31
CA ASP A 70 -8.83 16.38 19.75
C ASP A 70 -7.90 15.28 20.33
N PRO A 71 -8.25 14.69 21.48
CA PRO A 71 -7.62 13.47 21.94
C PRO A 71 -7.98 12.32 21.00
N CYS A 72 -7.01 11.44 20.75
CA CYS A 72 -7.21 10.31 19.86
C CYS A 72 -6.35 9.11 20.26
N THR A 73 -6.64 7.97 19.65
CA THR A 73 -5.78 6.79 19.70
C THR A 73 -5.38 6.33 18.31
N ILE A 74 -4.14 5.86 18.19
CA ILE A 74 -3.57 5.32 16.98
C ILE A 74 -3.48 3.80 17.11
N ALA A 75 -4.14 3.10 16.20
CA ALA A 75 -3.96 1.67 16.00
C ALA A 75 -2.90 1.42 14.92
N LEU A 76 -2.01 0.47 15.17
CA LEU A 76 -0.92 0.10 14.26
C LEU A 76 -1.16 -1.30 13.72
N GLU A 77 -1.03 -1.47 12.41
CA GLU A 77 -1.05 -2.78 11.78
C GLU A 77 0.35 -3.42 11.85
N ALA A 78 0.65 -4.09 12.97
CA ALA A 78 2.00 -4.60 13.28
C ALA A 78 2.60 -5.51 12.19
N ARG A 79 1.77 -6.23 11.43
CA ARG A 79 2.22 -7.08 10.31
C ARG A 79 2.83 -6.31 9.14
N MET A 80 2.54 -5.01 9.03
CA MET A 80 3.08 -4.12 7.99
C MET A 80 4.31 -3.33 8.49
N ALA A 81 4.75 -3.56 9.72
CA ALA A 81 5.90 -2.88 10.29
C ALA A 81 7.20 -3.41 9.67
N SER A 82 8.07 -2.48 9.26
CA SER A 82 9.44 -2.78 8.89
C SER A 82 10.36 -2.50 10.07
N TYR A 83 11.30 -3.40 10.33
CA TYR A 83 12.30 -3.25 11.39
C TYR A 83 13.63 -2.89 10.77
N PHE A 84 14.35 -1.99 11.41
CA PHE A 84 15.62 -1.48 10.89
C PHE A 84 16.65 -1.58 12.00
N ASP A 85 17.86 -1.96 11.63
CA ASP A 85 19.03 -1.87 12.49
C ASP A 85 19.32 -0.40 12.78
N SER A 86 19.46 -0.04 14.06
CA SER A 86 19.67 1.36 14.47
C SER A 86 21.06 1.89 14.18
N GLU A 87 22.07 1.03 14.00
CA GLU A 87 23.46 1.43 13.73
C GLU A 87 23.75 1.42 12.22
N ALA A 88 23.35 0.35 11.54
CA ALA A 88 23.61 0.14 10.12
C ALA A 88 22.52 0.70 9.20
N GLY A 89 21.33 1.02 9.73
CA GLY A 89 20.17 1.46 8.95
C GLY A 89 19.58 0.37 8.03
N ALA A 90 20.10 -0.85 8.11
CA ALA A 90 19.67 -1.97 7.27
C ALA A 90 18.27 -2.43 7.65
N ASN A 91 17.43 -2.72 6.67
CA ASN A 91 16.14 -3.36 6.92
C ASN A 91 16.38 -4.80 7.40
N LEU A 92 15.81 -5.13 8.56
CA LEU A 92 15.90 -6.42 9.23
C LEU A 92 14.83 -7.42 8.75
N ALA A 93 13.88 -6.98 7.90
CA ALA A 93 12.98 -7.90 7.21
C ALA A 93 13.79 -8.69 6.16
N SER A 94 13.97 -9.98 6.40
CA SER A 94 14.79 -10.87 5.56
C SER A 94 14.45 -10.73 4.07
N SER A 95 15.47 -10.51 3.25
CA SER A 95 15.42 -10.39 1.78
C SER A 95 14.89 -11.63 1.04
N ASP A 96 14.60 -12.72 1.75
CA ASP A 96 14.40 -14.05 1.16
C ASP A 96 12.92 -14.45 0.94
N GLN A 97 11.95 -13.53 1.09
CA GLN A 97 10.53 -13.84 0.80
C GLN A 97 9.91 -13.11 -0.40
N VAL A 98 10.73 -12.48 -1.26
CA VAL A 98 10.25 -11.93 -2.56
C VAL A 98 10.96 -12.61 -3.73
N SER A 99 11.18 -13.92 -3.65
CA SER A 99 11.66 -14.73 -4.78
C SER A 99 11.04 -16.12 -4.77
N ALA A 100 9.71 -16.19 -4.87
CA ALA A 100 9.01 -17.45 -5.18
C ALA A 100 7.65 -17.26 -5.89
N ALA A 101 7.37 -16.07 -6.47
CA ALA A 101 6.10 -15.79 -7.15
C ALA A 101 6.28 -15.30 -8.60
N GLY A 102 7.34 -15.74 -9.30
CA GLY A 102 7.64 -15.28 -10.65
C GLY A 102 8.45 -16.21 -11.55
N LEU A 103 8.58 -17.50 -11.22
CA LEU A 103 9.25 -18.49 -12.08
C LEU A 103 8.32 -19.67 -12.40
N LEU A 104 7.23 -19.37 -13.09
CA LEU A 104 6.57 -20.33 -13.99
C LEU A 104 6.21 -19.57 -15.28
N ALA A 105 7.19 -19.46 -16.16
CA ALA A 105 6.92 -19.14 -17.56
C ALA A 105 6.16 -20.34 -18.17
N PRO A 106 5.00 -20.14 -18.82
CA PRO A 106 4.42 -21.19 -19.64
C PRO A 106 5.27 -21.34 -20.91
N ASN A 107 5.77 -22.55 -21.12
CA ASN A 107 6.45 -22.98 -22.35
C ASN A 107 5.55 -22.71 -23.56
N CYS A 108 5.82 -21.63 -24.30
CA CYS A 108 5.24 -21.39 -25.60
C CYS A 108 6.02 -22.25 -26.62
N SER A 109 5.56 -23.48 -26.85
CA SER A 109 6.11 -24.35 -27.89
C SER A 109 5.45 -24.02 -29.22
N THR A 110 6.19 -23.36 -30.11
CA THR A 110 5.86 -23.15 -31.53
C THR A 110 5.62 -24.48 -32.24
N PRO A 111 4.52 -24.66 -32.99
CA PRO A 111 4.45 -25.74 -33.97
C PRO A 111 5.16 -25.31 -35.26
N THR A 112 6.28 -26.00 -35.56
CA THR A 112 6.97 -25.95 -36.85
C THR A 112 6.04 -26.50 -37.94
N ALA A 113 5.60 -25.63 -38.85
CA ALA A 113 4.88 -26.03 -40.06
C ALA A 113 5.90 -26.46 -41.13
N THR A 114 5.88 -27.74 -41.53
CA THR A 114 6.56 -28.19 -42.75
C THR A 114 5.80 -29.40 -43.32
N GLY A 115 5.14 -29.24 -44.48
CA GLY A 115 4.51 -30.37 -45.18
C GLY A 115 3.42 -30.05 -46.21
N ILE A 116 3.83 -29.53 -47.38
CA ILE A 116 3.39 -29.80 -48.78
C ILE A 116 1.87 -29.70 -49.17
N PRO A 117 1.53 -29.01 -50.29
CA PRO A 117 0.15 -28.77 -50.72
C PRO A 117 -0.41 -29.91 -51.58
N SER A 118 -1.74 -30.10 -51.55
CA SER A 118 -2.45 -30.82 -52.61
C SER A 118 -3.75 -30.12 -53.00
N SER A 119 -3.93 -30.06 -54.31
CA SER A 119 -4.86 -29.24 -55.09
C SER A 119 -6.32 -29.69 -54.99
N GLY A 120 -7.24 -28.73 -55.13
CA GLY A 120 -8.67 -28.96 -55.34
C GLY A 120 -9.44 -27.65 -55.14
N SER A 121 -9.44 -26.74 -56.11
CA SER A 121 -10.39 -26.67 -57.23
C SER A 121 -11.79 -26.18 -56.85
N MET A 122 -12.18 -25.10 -57.53
CA MET A 122 -13.52 -24.55 -57.80
C MET A 122 -14.14 -23.50 -56.85
N LEU A 123 -13.98 -22.25 -57.32
CA LEU A 123 -15.04 -21.37 -57.83
C LEU A 123 -16.04 -20.72 -56.87
N ARG A 124 -16.13 -19.38 -57.05
CA ARG A 124 -17.28 -18.48 -56.85
C ARG A 124 -17.55 -18.13 -55.38
N SER A 125 -17.96 -16.93 -55.01
CA SER A 125 -18.24 -15.66 -55.69
C SER A 125 -18.61 -14.66 -54.56
N ARG A 126 -18.40 -13.37 -54.81
CA ARG A 126 -19.19 -12.19 -54.38
C ARG A 126 -20.39 -12.47 -53.44
N ASP A 127 -20.76 -11.63 -52.48
CA ASP A 127 -20.83 -10.17 -52.42
C ASP A 127 -21.48 -9.85 -51.06
N SER A 128 -21.16 -8.69 -50.44
CA SER A 128 -22.00 -7.82 -49.54
C SER A 128 -22.97 -8.47 -48.52
N TRP A 129 -23.23 -7.90 -47.35
CA TRP A 129 -24.18 -6.80 -47.15
C TRP A 129 -24.11 -6.31 -45.70
N ARG A 130 -24.26 -4.99 -45.58
CA ARG A 130 -24.52 -4.18 -44.38
C ARG A 130 -25.80 -4.61 -43.64
N ASN A 131 -25.77 -4.51 -42.31
CA ASN A 131 -26.66 -3.78 -41.37
C ASN A 131 -28.19 -3.76 -41.58
N PRO A 132 -29.01 -3.61 -40.52
CA PRO A 132 -28.83 -2.65 -39.41
C PRO A 132 -28.68 -3.24 -38.00
#